data_AF-A0A7K7AD15-F1
#
_entry.id   AF-A0A7K7AD15-F1
#
_cell.length_a   1.000
_cell.length_b   1.000
_cell.length_c   1.000
_cell.angle_alpha   90.00
_cell.angle_beta   90.00
_cell.angle_gamma   90.00
#
_symmetry.space_group_name_H-M   'P 1'
#
loop_
_entity.id
_entity.type
_entity.pdbx_description
1 polymer ?
#
loop_
_entity_poly.entity_id
_entity_poly.type
_entity_poly.pdbx_seq_one_letter_code
_entity_poly.pdbx_strand_id
1 'polypeptide(L)'
;GARLTAARTRRDDVLVGAPLFLARRADGTRHELGRLYLYLRRGAQPYAQPWQTLTGPDAYGRFGSAIASLGDLDQDGHAAPGGCHARCLSPDVAVGAPFGGDGGSGCVFIFRGQSEGLERAPSQRLESPFAGPAAFGFALRGASDLDGNGYP
;
A
#
# COMPACT_ATOMS: atom_id res chain seq x y z
N GLY A 1 22.15 32.60 21.02
CA GLY A 1 22.27 31.49 20.06
C GLY A 1 20.98 30.70 20.07
N ALA A 2 20.11 30.91 19.09
CA ALA A 2 18.86 30.19 18.95
C ALA A 2 19.12 28.88 18.19
N ARG A 3 18.88 27.75 18.85
CA ARG A 3 18.99 26.41 18.30
C ARG A 3 17.87 26.23 17.28
N LEU A 4 18.21 26.20 15.99
CA LEU A 4 17.30 25.82 14.92
C LEU A 4 16.82 24.39 15.19
N THR A 5 15.59 24.23 15.67
CA THR A 5 14.88 22.97 15.63
C THR A 5 14.65 22.66 14.16
N ALA A 6 15.50 21.79 13.60
CA ALA A 6 15.33 21.30 12.25
C ALA A 6 13.97 20.60 12.17
N ALA A 7 13.00 21.25 11.53
CA ALA A 7 11.79 20.59 11.07
C ALA A 7 12.23 19.38 10.23
N ARG A 8 11.99 18.17 10.72
CA ARG A 8 12.17 16.97 9.89
C ARG A 8 11.21 17.13 8.72
N THR A 9 11.76 17.39 7.54
CA THR A 9 10.99 17.50 6.30
C THR A 9 10.15 16.25 6.15
N ARG A 10 8.85 16.41 5.90
CA ARG A 10 7.98 15.33 5.43
C ARG A 10 8.60 14.84 4.12
N ARG A 11 9.01 13.57 4.08
CA ARG A 11 9.70 12.99 2.93
C ARG A 11 8.78 11.96 2.32
N ASP A 12 8.63 12.05 1.01
CA ASP A 12 7.79 11.12 0.29
C ASP A 12 8.51 9.77 0.16
N ASP A 13 7.75 8.71 0.38
CA ASP A 13 8.16 7.34 0.10
C ASP A 13 7.60 6.92 -1.25
N VAL A 14 8.26 5.97 -1.92
CA VAL A 14 7.88 5.53 -3.27
C VAL A 14 7.36 4.11 -3.23
N LEU A 15 6.19 3.89 -3.84
CA LEU A 15 5.61 2.58 -4.07
C LEU A 15 5.63 2.26 -5.57
N VAL A 16 6.07 1.05 -5.91
CA VAL A 16 6.13 0.57 -7.29
C VAL A 16 5.41 -0.77 -7.38
N GLY A 17 4.43 -0.84 -8.29
CA GLY A 17 3.73 -2.07 -8.63
C GLY A 17 4.40 -2.81 -9.80
N ALA A 18 4.54 -4.12 -9.68
CA ALA A 18 4.96 -5.03 -10.74
C ALA A 18 3.93 -6.16 -10.87
N PRO A 19 2.75 -5.89 -11.47
CA PRO A 19 1.64 -6.84 -11.51
C PRO A 19 1.95 -8.17 -12.21
N LEU A 20 2.90 -8.18 -13.13
CA LEU A 20 3.32 -9.38 -13.88
C LEU A 20 4.48 -10.15 -13.21
N PHE A 21 4.82 -9.82 -11.96
CA PHE A 21 5.92 -10.48 -11.25
C PHE A 21 5.64 -11.97 -11.05
N LEU A 22 6.59 -12.81 -11.49
CA LEU A 22 6.56 -14.27 -11.32
C LEU A 22 7.28 -14.68 -10.04
N ALA A 23 6.59 -15.37 -9.15
CA ALA A 23 7.17 -15.95 -7.93
C ALA A 23 7.18 -17.48 -8.02
N ARG A 24 8.18 -18.11 -7.39
CA ARG A 24 8.16 -19.56 -7.16
C ARG A 24 7.31 -19.87 -5.94
N ARG A 25 6.41 -20.85 -6.05
CA ARG A 25 5.68 -21.43 -4.92
C ARG A 25 6.48 -22.58 -4.30
N ALA A 26 6.03 -23.05 -3.14
CA ALA A 26 6.65 -24.14 -2.38
C ALA A 26 6.70 -25.46 -3.18
N ASP A 27 5.78 -25.66 -4.11
CA ASP A 27 5.75 -26.80 -5.05
C ASP A 27 6.76 -26.69 -6.20
N GLY A 28 7.56 -25.62 -6.25
CA GLY A 28 8.57 -25.38 -7.28
C GLY A 28 8.03 -24.76 -8.57
N THR A 29 6.71 -24.64 -8.72
CA THR A 29 6.09 -24.02 -9.89
C THR A 29 6.22 -22.50 -9.83
N ARG A 30 6.12 -21.84 -11.00
CA ARG A 30 6.12 -20.37 -11.11
C ARG A 30 4.72 -19.88 -11.43
N HIS A 31 4.25 -18.94 -10.64
CA HIS A 31 2.97 -18.26 -10.88
C HIS A 31 3.18 -16.76 -10.98
N GLU A 32 2.39 -16.11 -11.84
CA GLU A 32 2.24 -14.66 -11.82
C GLU A 32 1.48 -14.31 -10.55
N LEU A 33 2.14 -13.65 -9.60
CA LEU A 33 1.51 -13.24 -8.35
C LEU A 33 1.39 -11.72 -8.25
N GLY A 34 2.21 -10.99 -9.00
CA GLY A 34 2.38 -9.56 -8.81
C GLY A 34 3.19 -9.24 -7.55
N ARG A 35 3.79 -8.05 -7.53
CA ARG A 35 4.62 -7.59 -6.41
C ARG A 35 4.54 -6.08 -6.24
N LEU A 36 4.52 -5.65 -4.99
CA LEU A 36 4.69 -4.27 -4.58
C LEU A 36 6.10 -4.08 -4.00
N TYR A 37 6.75 -2.97 -4.35
CA TYR A 37 8.05 -2.55 -3.84
C TYR A 37 7.89 -1.21 -3.13
N LEU A 38 8.33 -1.14 -1.88
CA LEU A 38 8.36 0.08 -1.09
C LEU A 38 9.80 0.57 -0.96
N TYR A 39 10.02 1.84 -1.31
CA TYR A 39 11.30 2.53 -1.17
C TYR A 39 11.13 3.67 -0.17
N LEU A 40 11.71 3.50 1.02
CA LEU A 40 11.65 4.52 2.08
C LEU A 40 12.78 5.54 1.93
N ARG A 41 12.48 6.82 2.14
CA ARG A 41 13.50 7.87 2.08
C ARG A 41 14.24 8.03 3.40
N ARG A 42 15.28 7.23 3.62
CA ARG A 42 16.18 7.36 4.79
C ARG A 42 17.35 8.32 4.50
N GLY A 43 17.29 9.52 5.09
CA GLY A 43 18.41 10.48 4.94
C GLY A 43 18.47 11.11 3.54
N ALA A 44 19.65 11.61 3.16
CA ALA A 44 19.89 12.20 1.84
C ALA A 44 20.29 11.16 0.78
N GLN A 45 20.26 9.86 1.14
CA GLN A 45 20.66 8.81 0.21
C GLN A 45 19.58 8.58 -0.88
N PRO A 46 20.00 8.27 -2.11
CA PRO A 46 19.08 7.89 -3.18
C PRO A 46 18.38 6.56 -2.84
N TYR A 47 17.22 6.31 -3.45
CA TYR A 47 16.51 5.03 -3.35
C TYR A 47 17.33 3.92 -4.02
N ALA A 48 18.24 3.28 -3.28
CA ALA A 48 19.16 2.30 -3.84
C ALA A 48 18.56 0.89 -3.92
N GLN A 49 17.76 0.49 -2.93
CA GLN A 49 17.13 -0.83 -2.86
C GLN A 49 15.73 -0.73 -2.26
N PRO A 50 14.79 -1.62 -2.64
CA PRO A 50 13.48 -1.67 -2.01
C PRO A 50 13.65 -2.00 -0.53
N TRP A 51 13.08 -1.16 0.32
CA TRP A 51 13.03 -1.36 1.76
C TRP A 51 12.18 -2.58 2.13
N GLN A 52 11.05 -2.75 1.44
CA GLN A 52 10.12 -3.85 1.66
C GLN A 52 9.53 -4.30 0.32
N THR A 53 9.19 -5.58 0.23
CA THR A 53 8.41 -6.12 -0.88
C THR A 53 7.22 -6.92 -0.36
N LEU A 54 6.08 -6.80 -1.02
CA LEU A 54 4.86 -7.56 -0.74
C LEU A 54 4.48 -8.30 -2.02
N THR A 55 4.26 -9.61 -1.93
CA THR A 55 3.88 -10.45 -3.09
C THR A 55 2.40 -10.77 -3.00
N GLY A 56 1.70 -10.71 -4.13
CA GLY A 56 0.26 -11.01 -4.16
C GLY A 56 -0.04 -12.46 -3.75
N PRO A 57 -1.16 -12.72 -3.06
CA PRO A 57 -1.54 -14.08 -2.66
C PRO A 57 -2.14 -14.89 -3.81
N ASP A 58 -2.88 -14.22 -4.70
CA ASP A 58 -3.70 -14.87 -5.73
C ASP A 58 -2.92 -15.04 -7.03
N ALA A 59 -2.93 -16.25 -7.60
CA ALA A 59 -2.28 -16.53 -8.87
C ALA A 59 -3.04 -15.85 -10.02
N TYR A 60 -2.28 -15.22 -10.92
CA TYR A 60 -2.76 -14.41 -12.04
C TYR A 60 -3.63 -13.21 -11.64
N GLY A 61 -3.64 -12.85 -10.36
CA GLY A 61 -4.47 -11.76 -9.83
C GLY A 61 -3.97 -10.35 -10.19
N ARG A 62 -2.72 -10.24 -10.68
CA ARG A 62 -2.05 -8.97 -11.01
C ARG A 62 -2.00 -7.98 -9.85
N PHE A 63 -1.61 -8.48 -8.68
CA PHE A 63 -1.42 -7.64 -7.50
C PHE A 63 -0.44 -6.50 -7.77
N GLY A 64 -0.87 -5.27 -7.45
CA GLY A 64 -0.09 -4.06 -7.71
C GLY A 64 -0.42 -3.40 -9.05
N SER A 65 -1.54 -3.76 -9.70
CA SER A 65 -2.03 -3.07 -10.89
C SER A 65 -2.49 -1.64 -10.63
N ALA A 66 -3.03 -1.37 -9.44
CA ALA A 66 -3.40 -0.04 -8.98
C ALA A 66 -2.92 0.15 -7.54
N ILE A 67 -2.48 1.36 -7.20
CA ILE A 67 -2.01 1.72 -5.86
C ILE A 67 -2.61 3.09 -5.54
N ALA A 68 -3.23 3.22 -4.37
CA ALA A 68 -3.75 4.49 -3.87
C ALA A 68 -3.34 4.69 -2.42
N SER A 69 -2.86 5.90 -2.10
CA SER A 69 -2.71 6.34 -0.71
C SER A 69 -4.09 6.61 -0.13
N LEU A 70 -4.36 6.10 1.07
CA LEU A 70 -5.61 6.33 1.81
C LEU A 70 -5.45 7.40 2.88
N GLY A 71 -4.22 7.75 3.25
CA GLY A 71 -3.95 8.64 4.38
C GLY A 71 -3.92 7.86 5.69
N ASP A 72 -4.54 8.41 6.72
CA ASP A 72 -4.61 7.84 8.07
C ASP A 72 -6.00 7.24 8.28
N LEU A 73 -6.22 5.99 7.84
CA LEU A 73 -7.57 5.40 7.83
C LEU A 73 -8.01 5.01 9.25
N ASP A 74 -7.08 4.65 10.14
CA ASP A 74 -7.39 4.30 11.53
C ASP A 74 -7.07 5.41 12.56
N GLN A 75 -6.66 6.60 12.08
CA GLN A 75 -6.33 7.77 12.90
C GLN A 75 -5.25 7.48 13.95
N ASP A 76 -4.31 6.61 13.64
CA ASP A 76 -3.25 6.19 14.56
C ASP A 76 -2.13 7.24 14.75
N GLY A 77 -2.26 8.40 14.09
CA GLY A 77 -1.49 9.60 14.38
C GLY A 77 -0.65 10.12 13.22
N HIS A 78 -0.98 9.76 11.99
CA HIS A 78 -0.34 10.26 10.78
C HIS A 78 -0.81 11.67 10.38
N ALA A 79 -2.02 12.07 10.78
CA ALA A 79 -2.64 13.37 10.41
C ALA A 79 -2.80 14.42 11.54
N ALA A 80 -2.39 14.12 12.79
CA ALA A 80 -2.71 14.97 13.94
C ALA A 80 -2.05 16.39 13.89
N PRO A 81 -2.81 17.47 14.13
CA PRO A 81 -2.28 18.83 14.22
C PRO A 81 -1.46 18.99 15.52
N GLY A 82 -0.14 19.04 15.38
CA GLY A 82 0.80 19.05 16.51
C GLY A 82 2.11 18.32 16.23
N GLY A 83 2.18 17.56 15.13
CA GLY A 83 3.37 16.85 14.73
C GLY A 83 3.54 15.52 15.47
N CYS A 84 4.17 14.57 14.77
CA CYS A 84 4.54 13.26 15.26
C CYS A 84 5.39 13.34 16.54
N HIS A 85 4.78 13.13 17.70
CA HIS A 85 5.50 13.10 18.97
C HIS A 85 6.24 11.78 19.23
N ALA A 86 6.17 10.76 18.35
CA ALA A 86 6.98 9.56 18.53
C ALA A 86 7.30 8.69 17.30
N ARG A 87 6.57 8.74 16.17
CA ARG A 87 6.89 7.99 14.94
C ARG A 87 6.01 8.51 13.81
N CYS A 88 6.59 8.96 12.69
CA CYS A 88 5.81 9.06 11.46
C CYS A 88 5.60 7.64 10.98
N LEU A 89 4.38 7.13 11.08
CA LEU A 89 4.00 5.87 10.44
C LEU A 89 3.93 6.11 8.93
N SER A 90 3.99 5.11 8.07
CA SER A 90 3.62 5.29 6.66
C SER A 90 2.11 5.58 6.56
N PRO A 91 1.59 6.22 5.49
CA PRO A 91 0.15 6.24 5.26
C PRO A 91 -0.35 4.84 4.92
N ASP A 92 -1.63 4.60 5.12
CA ASP A 92 -2.32 3.40 4.66
C ASP A 92 -2.46 3.40 3.15
N VAL A 93 -2.48 2.21 2.57
CA VAL A 93 -2.42 2.01 1.12
C VAL A 93 -3.44 0.97 0.67
N ALA A 94 -4.21 1.31 -0.35
CA ALA A 94 -5.01 0.36 -1.11
C ALA A 94 -4.23 -0.14 -2.33
N VAL A 95 -4.23 -1.46 -2.56
CA VAL A 95 -3.56 -2.11 -3.68
C VAL A 95 -4.54 -3.02 -4.42
N GLY A 96 -4.70 -2.78 -5.72
CA GLY A 96 -5.61 -3.54 -6.58
C GLY A 96 -5.00 -4.83 -7.13
N ALA A 97 -5.83 -5.87 -7.20
CA ALA A 97 -5.60 -7.11 -7.94
C ALA A 97 -6.84 -7.41 -8.80
N PRO A 98 -6.92 -6.83 -10.01
CA PRO A 98 -8.14 -6.82 -10.83
C PRO A 98 -8.66 -8.20 -11.25
N PHE A 99 -7.81 -9.22 -11.17
CA PHE A 99 -8.14 -10.61 -11.53
C PHE A 99 -7.97 -11.56 -10.34
N GLY A 100 -7.75 -11.03 -9.14
CA GLY A 100 -7.75 -11.79 -7.90
C GLY A 100 -9.17 -12.10 -7.43
N GLY A 101 -9.30 -12.63 -6.22
CA GLY A 101 -10.61 -12.92 -5.65
C GLY A 101 -11.26 -14.19 -6.17
N ASP A 102 -12.36 -14.56 -5.53
CA ASP A 102 -13.15 -15.72 -5.91
C ASP A 102 -13.69 -15.53 -7.33
N GLY A 103 -13.38 -16.50 -8.20
CA GLY A 103 -13.78 -16.48 -9.60
C GLY A 103 -13.06 -15.43 -10.48
N GLY A 104 -12.01 -14.76 -9.98
CA GLY A 104 -11.23 -13.79 -10.77
C GLY A 104 -11.98 -12.49 -11.07
N SER A 105 -12.95 -12.14 -10.22
CA SER A 105 -13.77 -10.93 -10.34
C SER A 105 -13.03 -9.64 -9.94
N GLY A 106 -11.92 -9.79 -9.23
CA GLY A 106 -11.04 -8.73 -8.74
C GLY A 106 -11.20 -8.48 -7.25
N CYS A 107 -10.13 -7.99 -6.62
CA CYS A 107 -10.12 -7.62 -5.21
C CYS A 107 -9.17 -6.44 -4.94
N VAL A 108 -9.36 -5.81 -3.78
CA VAL A 108 -8.52 -4.71 -3.28
C VAL A 108 -8.00 -5.06 -1.89
N PHE A 109 -6.71 -4.90 -1.68
CA PHE A 109 -6.05 -5.12 -0.41
C PHE A 109 -5.76 -3.78 0.28
N ILE A 110 -6.08 -3.69 1.57
CA ILE A 110 -5.74 -2.54 2.41
C ILE A 110 -4.55 -2.94 3.27
N PHE A 111 -3.48 -2.17 3.18
CA PHE A 111 -2.28 -2.32 4.00
C PHE A 111 -2.15 -1.13 4.93
N ARG A 112 -2.04 -1.40 6.22
CA ARG A 112 -1.77 -0.35 7.19
C ARG A 112 -0.31 0.07 7.15
N GLY A 113 -0.09 1.37 7.30
CA GLY A 113 1.22 1.93 7.50
C GLY A 113 1.72 1.68 8.92
N GLN A 114 3.04 1.58 9.07
CA GLN A 114 3.72 1.49 10.35
C GLN A 114 5.07 2.21 10.26
N SER A 115 5.82 2.28 11.36
CA SER A 115 7.06 3.08 11.42
C SER A 115 8.18 2.58 10.51
N GLU A 116 8.10 1.33 10.06
CA GLU A 116 9.10 0.70 9.20
C GLU A 116 8.51 0.22 7.88
N GLY A 117 7.47 0.90 7.37
CA GLY A 117 6.84 0.61 6.08
C GLY A 117 5.39 0.18 6.22
N LEU A 118 4.97 -0.86 5.51
CA LEU A 118 3.61 -1.38 5.59
C LEU A 118 3.55 -2.66 6.44
N GLU A 119 2.39 -2.97 7.00
CA GLU A 119 2.11 -4.30 7.54
C GLU A 119 2.25 -5.35 6.43
N ARG A 120 2.83 -6.52 6.73
CA ARG A 120 3.05 -7.56 5.72
C ARG A 120 1.75 -8.26 5.31
N ALA A 121 0.85 -8.43 6.26
CA ALA A 121 -0.49 -8.93 6.02
C ALA A 121 -1.42 -7.74 5.75
N PRO A 122 -2.34 -7.85 4.78
CA PRO A 122 -3.37 -6.83 4.61
C PRO A 122 -4.28 -6.81 5.85
N SER A 123 -4.63 -5.62 6.32
CA SER A 123 -5.60 -5.44 7.42
C SER A 123 -7.02 -5.75 6.96
N GLN A 124 -7.29 -5.53 5.69
CA GLN A 124 -8.59 -5.79 5.08
C GLN A 124 -8.43 -6.21 3.61
N ARG A 125 -9.39 -7.00 3.14
CA ARG A 125 -9.53 -7.41 1.75
C ARG A 125 -10.97 -7.12 1.32
N LEU A 126 -11.12 -6.33 0.27
CA LEU A 126 -12.40 -6.00 -0.35
C LEU A 126 -12.57 -6.88 -1.58
N GLU A 127 -13.57 -7.76 -1.56
CA GLU A 127 -13.91 -8.61 -2.71
C GLU A 127 -14.84 -7.85 -3.68
N SER A 128 -14.75 -8.18 -4.97
CA SER A 128 -15.69 -7.67 -5.96
C SER A 128 -17.13 -8.05 -5.59
N PRO A 129 -18.06 -7.08 -5.51
CA PRO A 129 -19.48 -7.37 -5.35
C PRO A 129 -20.16 -7.76 -6.69
N PHE A 130 -19.43 -7.78 -7.80
CA PHE A 130 -19.96 -8.00 -9.14
C PHE A 130 -19.72 -9.43 -9.62
N ALA A 131 -20.68 -9.97 -10.38
CA ALA A 131 -20.54 -11.27 -11.02
C ALA A 131 -19.61 -11.18 -12.25
N GLY A 132 -18.77 -12.21 -12.44
CA GLY A 132 -17.88 -12.33 -13.60
C GLY A 132 -16.62 -11.45 -13.52
N PRO A 133 -15.83 -11.37 -14.60
CA PRO A 133 -14.57 -10.64 -14.63
C PRO A 133 -14.82 -9.13 -14.67
N ALA A 134 -15.04 -8.52 -13.50
CA ALA A 134 -15.38 -7.11 -13.35
C ALA A 134 -14.15 -6.19 -13.35
N ALA A 135 -12.94 -6.76 -13.30
CA ALA A 135 -11.70 -6.00 -13.12
C ALA A 135 -11.73 -5.09 -11.87
N PHE A 136 -12.40 -5.54 -10.80
CA PHE A 136 -12.56 -4.76 -9.58
C PHE A 136 -11.19 -4.45 -8.94
N GLY A 137 -10.93 -3.17 -8.67
CA GLY A 137 -9.63 -2.71 -8.20
C GLY A 137 -8.63 -2.33 -9.31
N PHE A 138 -9.04 -2.28 -10.59
CA PHE A 138 -8.19 -1.79 -11.69
C PHE A 138 -7.88 -0.29 -11.59
N ALA A 139 -8.77 0.49 -10.98
CA ALA A 139 -8.55 1.89 -10.67
C ALA A 139 -8.92 2.15 -9.20
N LEU A 140 -8.08 2.91 -8.51
CA LEU A 140 -8.26 3.24 -7.10
C LEU A 140 -8.01 4.73 -6.90
N ARG A 141 -8.77 5.33 -6.00
CA ARG A 141 -8.55 6.68 -5.47
C ARG A 141 -8.98 6.67 -4.00
N GLY A 142 -8.18 7.28 -3.15
CA GLY A 142 -8.48 7.47 -1.73
C GLY A 142 -7.97 8.83 -1.26
N ALA A 143 -7.75 8.95 0.05
CA ALA A 143 -7.28 10.17 0.70
C ALA A 143 -8.25 11.35 0.52
N SER A 144 -9.55 11.08 0.62
CA SER A 144 -10.59 12.10 0.49
C SER A 144 -11.76 11.72 1.37
N ASP A 145 -11.98 12.49 2.43
CA ASP A 145 -13.18 12.37 3.26
C ASP A 145 -14.41 12.69 2.41
N LEU A 146 -15.18 11.65 2.07
CA LEU A 146 -16.31 11.74 1.14
C LEU A 146 -17.65 11.97 1.86
N ASP A 147 -17.77 11.59 3.13
CA ASP A 147 -19.02 11.66 3.90
C ASP A 147 -18.94 12.65 5.08
N GLY A 148 -17.80 13.30 5.29
CA GLY A 148 -17.58 14.32 6.31
C GLY A 148 -17.44 13.74 7.71
N ASN A 149 -17.10 12.45 7.84
CA ASN A 149 -17.00 11.76 9.12
C ASN A 149 -15.60 11.92 9.78
N GLY A 150 -14.66 12.58 9.10
CA GLY A 150 -13.29 12.78 9.59
C GLY A 150 -12.32 11.63 9.28
N TYR A 151 -12.75 10.62 8.52
CA TYR A 151 -11.93 9.56 7.95
C TYR A 151 -11.81 9.75 6.42
N PRO A 152 -10.61 9.61 5.85
CA PRO A 152 -10.36 9.81 4.42
C PRO A 152 -10.76 8.63 3.51
#